data_AF-A0A2E8PXB6-F1
#
_entry.id   AF-A0A2E8PXB6-F1
#
_cell.length_a   1.000
_cell.length_b   1.000
_cell.length_c   1.000
_cell.angle_alpha   90.00
_cell.angle_beta   90.00
_cell.angle_gamma   90.00
#
_symmetry.space_group_name_H-M   'P 1'
#
loop_
_entity.id
_entity.type
_entity.pdbx_description
1 polymer ?
#
loop_
_entity_poly.entity_id
_entity_poly.type
_entity_poly.pdbx_seq_one_letter_code
_entity_poly.pdbx_strand_id
1 'polypeptide(L)'
;MIFAGLFLHCNGASLTGGTKLEKENEQLKVSEFHLNAFQPIEKQKYSYEELAGLFETMRMASDGYCEFIHNRKPFRKDVARRLISEEYLSRFWRDRYWGSFHNLISGCWNFYIMNDVRPFDDFKLIHSLFPDSAKHCYSVGLMQPYIMHNILHCEDLNFLDVDWRIHYAHFQLESMFRESRFQSVDSTRKAIQDLHLGWIAFSPTPVQDRHQVTPATLCRLNQQECLDHLNQYQESRGKLQGITWNLAALHDADFPSHSGMPVIYLSNAIEELYTSKDQFDELLGKVARSIAPEGKALFAYHAAGTDEIGLYQLTRTEAEGRSDFESGDSDPEKSADTPYPAYIVNTVCRDRYHRANTGQLLEYTTYFEKISTTAAPQGCRPMIKEIKERD
;
A
#
# COMPACT_ATOMS: atom_id res chain seq x y z
N MET A 1 -32.73 21.32 62.10
CA MET A 1 -33.34 21.18 60.76
C MET A 1 -32.34 21.72 59.76
N ILE A 2 -31.93 20.85 58.84
CA ILE A 2 -30.70 20.93 58.06
C ILE A 2 -31.01 21.56 56.69
N PHE A 3 -30.10 22.42 56.22
CA PHE A 3 -30.07 23.05 54.91
C PHE A 3 -30.14 22.00 53.78
N ALA A 4 -31.06 22.16 52.83
CA ALA A 4 -31.06 21.44 51.56
C ALA A 4 -30.74 22.43 50.43
N GLY A 5 -29.49 22.39 49.95
CA GLY A 5 -29.06 23.13 48.77
C GLY A 5 -29.54 22.44 47.50
N LEU A 6 -30.11 23.22 46.57
CA LEU A 6 -30.34 22.81 45.20
C LEU A 6 -28.98 22.69 44.48
N PHE A 7 -28.61 21.46 44.12
CA PHE A 7 -27.59 21.20 43.11
C PHE A 7 -28.26 21.06 41.74
N LEU A 8 -28.13 22.09 40.90
CA LEU A 8 -28.32 21.99 39.46
C LEU A 8 -27.16 21.16 38.88
N HIS A 9 -27.42 19.89 38.54
CA HIS A 9 -26.53 19.11 37.69
C HIS A 9 -26.86 19.42 36.23
N CYS A 10 -25.97 20.16 35.57
CA CYS A 10 -25.88 20.19 34.12
C CYS A 10 -25.43 18.80 33.64
N ASN A 11 -26.35 18.03 33.06
CA ASN A 11 -25.97 16.88 32.24
C ASN A 11 -25.36 17.41 30.93
N GLY A 12 -24.05 17.62 30.96
CA GLY A 12 -23.25 17.74 29.75
C GLY A 12 -23.33 16.42 28.98
N ALA A 13 -24.07 16.42 27.88
CA ALA A 13 -24.01 15.38 26.88
C ALA A 13 -22.57 15.30 26.36
N SER A 14 -21.81 14.30 26.81
CA SER A 14 -20.54 13.92 26.20
C SER A 14 -20.85 13.26 24.85
N LEU A 15 -20.98 14.07 23.81
CA LEU A 15 -20.87 13.63 22.41
C LEU A 15 -19.40 13.36 22.10
N THR A 16 -18.87 12.25 22.61
CA THR A 16 -17.56 11.72 22.22
C THR A 16 -17.65 10.20 22.07
N GLY A 17 -18.58 9.76 21.22
CA GLY A 17 -18.50 8.45 20.59
C GLY A 17 -17.40 8.49 19.51
N GLY A 18 -16.15 8.72 19.91
CA GLY A 18 -15.02 8.50 19.03
C GLY A 18 -14.92 7.01 18.80
N THR A 19 -15.18 6.56 17.57
CA THR A 19 -14.79 5.22 17.13
C THR A 19 -13.32 5.04 17.48
N LYS A 20 -13.02 4.04 18.30
CA LYS A 20 -11.66 3.60 18.57
C LYS A 20 -11.41 2.43 17.64
N LEU A 21 -10.25 2.41 16.98
CA LEU A 21 -9.84 1.24 16.19
C LEU A 21 -9.74 0.00 17.09
N GLU A 22 -10.70 -0.91 16.95
CA GLU A 22 -10.75 -2.19 17.65
C GLU A 22 -10.06 -3.30 16.85
N LYS A 23 -9.63 -4.38 17.52
CA LYS A 23 -8.84 -5.47 16.89
C LYS A 23 -9.64 -6.23 15.83
N GLU A 24 -10.95 -6.38 16.05
CA GLU A 24 -11.87 -7.01 15.12
C GLU A 24 -11.95 -6.30 13.76
N ASN A 25 -11.55 -5.04 13.69
CA ASN A 25 -11.52 -4.25 12.46
C ASN A 25 -10.14 -4.33 11.76
N GLU A 26 -9.24 -5.18 12.24
CA GLU A 26 -7.91 -5.40 11.68
C GLU A 26 -7.80 -6.83 11.14
N GLN A 27 -7.43 -6.96 9.86
CA GLN A 27 -7.39 -8.26 9.20
C GLN A 27 -6.33 -8.35 8.10
N LEU A 28 -5.75 -9.54 7.93
CA LEU A 28 -4.96 -9.88 6.76
C LEU A 28 -5.85 -10.60 5.75
N LYS A 29 -5.96 -10.05 4.54
CA LYS A 29 -6.55 -10.69 3.37
C LYS A 29 -5.44 -11.21 2.48
N VAL A 30 -5.58 -12.46 2.03
CA VAL A 30 -4.59 -13.17 1.23
C VAL A 30 -5.21 -13.55 -0.10
N SER A 31 -4.52 -13.18 -1.19
CA SER A 31 -4.91 -13.55 -2.55
C SER A 31 -4.87 -15.06 -2.77
N GLU A 32 -5.64 -15.53 -3.75
CA GLU A 32 -5.66 -16.94 -4.15
C GLU A 32 -4.28 -17.45 -4.57
N PHE A 33 -3.50 -16.62 -5.28
CA PHE A 33 -2.12 -16.96 -5.61
C PHE A 33 -1.29 -17.31 -4.36
N HIS A 34 -1.32 -16.45 -3.34
CA HIS A 34 -0.52 -16.66 -2.13
C HIS A 34 -0.99 -17.87 -1.33
N LEU A 35 -2.31 -18.05 -1.22
CA LEU A 35 -2.91 -19.24 -0.60
C LEU A 35 -2.44 -20.54 -1.27
N ASN A 36 -2.38 -20.57 -2.61
CA ASN A 36 -2.00 -21.77 -3.35
C ASN A 36 -0.48 -21.96 -3.42
N ALA A 37 0.30 -20.88 -3.40
CA ALA A 37 1.75 -20.93 -3.56
C ALA A 37 2.50 -21.21 -2.25
N PHE A 38 2.00 -20.74 -1.09
CA PHE A 38 2.72 -20.79 0.18
C PHE A 38 2.10 -21.77 1.18
N GLN A 39 2.85 -22.81 1.54
CA GLN A 39 2.42 -23.89 2.43
C GLN A 39 1.90 -23.41 3.80
N PRO A 40 2.49 -22.38 4.47
CA PRO A 40 2.00 -21.95 5.78
C PRO A 40 0.69 -21.13 5.72
N ILE A 41 0.21 -20.77 4.53
CA ILE A 41 -1.03 -20.02 4.36
C ILE A 41 -2.16 -21.02 4.13
N GLU A 42 -3.15 -21.00 5.00
CA GLU A 42 -4.24 -21.99 5.05
C GLU A 42 -5.61 -21.39 4.71
N LYS A 43 -5.73 -20.06 4.73
CA LYS A 43 -6.99 -19.36 4.47
C LYS A 43 -6.78 -17.98 3.86
N GLN A 44 -7.82 -17.44 3.24
CA GLN A 44 -7.80 -16.12 2.61
C GLN A 44 -7.95 -14.95 3.59
N LYS A 45 -8.40 -15.19 4.83
CA LYS A 45 -8.64 -14.14 5.82
C LYS A 45 -8.18 -14.56 7.21
N TYR A 46 -7.33 -13.76 7.84
CA TYR A 46 -6.87 -13.93 9.21
C TYR A 46 -7.28 -12.72 10.06
N SER A 47 -7.79 -12.97 11.27
CA SER A 47 -8.01 -11.92 12.26
C SER A 47 -6.68 -11.48 12.87
N TYR A 48 -6.68 -10.31 13.52
CA TYR A 48 -5.51 -9.78 14.22
C TYR A 48 -4.85 -10.81 15.15
N GLU A 49 -5.63 -11.56 15.93
CA GLU A 49 -5.16 -12.54 16.92
C GLU A 49 -4.35 -13.67 16.30
N GLU A 50 -4.61 -13.99 15.04
CA GLU A 50 -3.97 -15.10 14.33
C GLU A 50 -2.66 -14.68 13.67
N LEU A 51 -2.46 -13.38 13.44
CA LEU A 51 -1.33 -12.85 12.66
C LEU A 51 0.03 -13.17 13.28
N ALA A 52 0.15 -13.10 14.61
CA ALA A 52 1.41 -13.41 15.29
C ALA A 52 1.89 -14.84 15.00
N GLY A 53 0.97 -15.82 15.09
CA GLY A 53 1.26 -17.22 14.81
C GLY A 53 1.54 -17.48 13.32
N LEU A 54 0.77 -16.85 12.44
CA LEU A 54 0.98 -16.95 10.98
C LEU A 54 2.36 -16.42 10.58
N PHE A 55 2.71 -15.20 10.97
CA PHE A 55 3.97 -14.58 10.56
C PHE A 55 5.18 -15.30 11.13
N GLU A 56 5.09 -15.82 12.35
CA GLU A 56 6.17 -16.65 12.92
C GLU A 56 6.34 -17.95 12.13
N THR A 57 5.23 -18.59 11.74
CA THR A 57 5.28 -19.81 10.91
C THR A 57 5.89 -19.53 9.53
N MET A 58 5.48 -18.43 8.88
CA MET A 58 6.04 -17.97 7.60
C MET A 58 7.54 -17.66 7.72
N ARG A 59 7.96 -17.02 8.81
CA ARG A 59 9.38 -16.73 9.10
C ARG A 59 10.19 -18.00 9.25
N MET A 60 9.75 -18.93 10.10
CA MET A 60 10.44 -20.21 10.30
C MET A 60 10.54 -21.04 9.01
N ALA A 61 9.50 -21.03 8.18
CA ALA A 61 9.49 -21.73 6.89
C ALA A 61 10.41 -21.08 5.85
N SER A 62 10.51 -19.75 5.85
CA SER A 62 11.22 -18.99 4.83
C SER A 62 12.71 -18.74 5.13
N ASP A 63 13.13 -18.60 6.39
CA ASP A 63 14.50 -18.16 6.73
C ASP A 63 15.57 -19.06 6.10
N GLY A 64 15.39 -20.38 6.14
CA GLY A 64 16.31 -21.32 5.50
C GLY A 64 16.31 -21.23 3.96
N TYR A 65 15.16 -20.91 3.36
CA TYR A 65 15.04 -20.71 1.92
C TYR A 65 15.72 -19.41 1.48
N CYS A 66 15.48 -18.31 2.21
CA CYS A 66 16.10 -17.02 1.97
C CYS A 66 17.62 -17.05 2.20
N GLU A 67 18.10 -17.79 3.20
CA GLU A 67 19.53 -17.99 3.42
C GLU A 67 20.21 -18.64 2.21
N PHE A 68 19.57 -19.65 1.60
CA PHE A 68 20.09 -20.29 0.40
C PHE A 68 20.13 -19.31 -0.80
N ILE A 69 19.06 -18.53 -1.00
CA ILE A 69 18.99 -17.51 -2.07
C ILE A 69 20.12 -16.49 -1.92
N HIS A 70 20.28 -15.91 -0.74
CA HIS A 70 21.26 -14.85 -0.50
C HIS A 70 22.70 -15.33 -0.51
N ASN A 71 22.98 -16.46 0.13
CA ASN A 71 24.34 -17.00 0.23
C ASN A 71 24.75 -17.82 -0.99
N ARG A 72 23.93 -17.84 -2.06
CA ARG A 72 24.19 -18.60 -3.29
C ARG A 72 24.57 -20.06 -3.01
N LYS A 73 23.94 -20.65 -2.00
CA LYS A 73 24.13 -22.07 -1.68
C LYS A 73 23.56 -22.91 -2.83
N PRO A 74 23.74 -24.25 -2.86
CA PRO A 74 23.02 -25.11 -3.80
C PRO A 74 21.54 -25.28 -3.42
N PHE A 75 20.64 -25.36 -4.41
CA PHE A 75 19.21 -25.43 -4.16
C PHE A 75 18.83 -26.71 -3.43
N ARG A 76 18.02 -26.51 -2.39
CA ARG A 76 17.55 -27.57 -1.51
C ARG A 76 16.04 -27.65 -1.59
N LYS A 77 15.56 -28.61 -2.39
CA LYS A 77 14.12 -28.86 -2.58
C LYS A 77 13.42 -29.15 -1.25
N ASP A 78 14.08 -29.83 -0.33
CA ASP A 78 13.58 -30.12 1.01
C ASP A 78 13.37 -28.87 1.88
N VAL A 79 14.16 -27.81 1.66
CA VAL A 79 13.99 -26.51 2.33
C VAL A 79 12.90 -25.71 1.64
N ALA A 80 12.95 -25.60 0.32
CA ALA A 80 11.97 -24.84 -0.46
C ALA A 80 10.54 -25.36 -0.24
N ARG A 81 10.34 -26.69 -0.13
CA ARG A 81 9.04 -27.34 0.14
C ARG A 81 8.41 -26.97 1.48
N ARG A 82 9.15 -26.41 2.43
CA ARG A 82 8.59 -25.94 3.71
C ARG A 82 7.83 -24.62 3.53
N LEU A 83 8.23 -23.83 2.54
CA LEU A 83 7.64 -22.53 2.24
C LEU A 83 6.70 -22.63 1.03
N ILE A 84 7.15 -23.24 -0.06
CA ILE A 84 6.52 -23.19 -1.38
C ILE A 84 5.85 -24.53 -1.70
N SER A 85 4.65 -24.49 -2.24
CA SER A 85 3.91 -25.68 -2.66
C SER A 85 4.56 -26.37 -3.87
N GLU A 86 4.42 -27.71 -3.93
CA GLU A 86 5.15 -28.55 -4.90
C GLU A 86 4.90 -28.10 -6.36
N GLU A 87 3.66 -27.75 -6.67
CA GLU A 87 3.25 -27.28 -8.00
C GLU A 87 3.98 -26.01 -8.42
N TYR A 88 4.26 -25.12 -7.48
CA TYR A 88 4.87 -23.82 -7.73
C TYR A 88 6.41 -23.86 -7.69
N LEU A 89 7.03 -24.89 -7.09
CA LEU A 89 8.49 -24.99 -6.98
C LEU A 89 9.23 -24.79 -8.30
N SER A 90 8.71 -25.32 -9.40
CA SER A 90 9.35 -25.19 -10.71
C SER A 90 9.41 -23.74 -11.20
N ARG A 91 8.45 -22.90 -10.82
CA ARG A 91 8.38 -21.47 -11.15
C ARG A 91 9.37 -20.65 -10.32
N PHE A 92 9.52 -21.00 -9.04
CA PHE A 92 10.48 -20.37 -8.11
C PHE A 92 11.93 -20.85 -8.29
N TRP A 93 12.13 -21.96 -9.00
CA TRP A 93 13.45 -22.55 -9.28
C TRP A 93 14.05 -22.14 -10.63
N ARG A 94 13.21 -21.86 -11.64
CA ARG A 94 13.69 -21.78 -13.04
C ARG A 94 14.49 -20.53 -13.40
N ASP A 95 14.55 -19.50 -12.56
CA ASP A 95 15.45 -18.37 -12.77
C ASP A 95 16.70 -18.49 -11.92
N ARG A 96 17.74 -19.09 -12.51
CA ARG A 96 19.06 -19.25 -11.84
C ARG A 96 19.72 -17.93 -11.47
N TYR A 97 19.23 -16.78 -11.93
CA TYR A 97 19.81 -15.48 -11.65
C TYR A 97 18.74 -14.39 -11.81
N TRP A 98 18.34 -13.74 -10.71
CA TRP A 98 17.68 -12.42 -10.67
C TRP A 98 16.19 -12.28 -11.01
N GLY A 99 15.36 -13.31 -10.87
CA GLY A 99 13.91 -13.05 -10.81
C GLY A 99 13.56 -12.29 -9.52
N SER A 100 13.70 -10.96 -9.52
CA SER A 100 13.48 -10.10 -8.35
C SER A 100 12.11 -10.34 -7.72
N PHE A 101 11.12 -10.64 -8.56
CA PHE A 101 9.76 -10.90 -8.12
C PHE A 101 9.60 -12.19 -7.30
N HIS A 102 10.23 -13.32 -7.66
CA HIS A 102 10.08 -14.55 -6.87
C HIS A 102 10.75 -14.44 -5.49
N ASN A 103 11.85 -13.70 -5.40
CA ASN A 103 12.52 -13.44 -4.13
C ASN A 103 11.70 -12.49 -3.26
N LEU A 104 11.07 -11.48 -3.87
CA LEU A 104 10.17 -10.55 -3.21
C LEU A 104 8.96 -11.27 -2.60
N ILE A 105 8.20 -12.02 -3.40
CA ILE A 105 6.99 -12.73 -2.90
C ILE A 105 7.32 -13.81 -1.87
N SER A 106 8.54 -14.36 -1.89
CA SER A 106 9.01 -15.31 -0.87
C SER A 106 9.43 -14.64 0.45
N GLY A 107 9.45 -13.31 0.51
CA GLY A 107 9.97 -12.55 1.65
C GLY A 107 11.49 -12.62 1.80
N CYS A 108 12.19 -12.95 0.71
CA CYS A 108 13.63 -13.05 0.70
C CYS A 108 14.29 -11.80 0.12
N TRP A 109 13.56 -10.82 -0.38
CA TRP A 109 14.15 -9.60 -0.92
C TRP A 109 13.20 -8.43 -0.73
N ASN A 110 13.38 -7.68 0.37
CA ASN A 110 12.31 -6.82 0.89
C ASN A 110 12.72 -5.33 0.87
N PHE A 111 11.78 -4.45 0.48
CA PHE A 111 12.01 -3.01 0.36
C PHE A 111 11.42 -2.22 1.54
N TYR A 112 12.11 -2.21 2.68
CA TYR A 112 11.63 -1.48 3.88
C TYR A 112 11.86 0.04 3.82
N ILE A 113 12.77 0.49 2.95
CA ILE A 113 13.17 1.89 2.86
C ILE A 113 12.14 2.67 2.03
N MET A 114 11.62 3.77 2.59
CA MET A 114 10.84 4.77 1.87
C MET A 114 11.72 5.45 0.80
N ASN A 115 11.60 4.99 -0.44
CA ASN A 115 12.42 5.48 -1.56
C ASN A 115 11.85 6.72 -2.25
N ASP A 116 10.62 7.09 -1.92
CA ASP A 116 9.99 8.31 -2.42
C ASP A 116 10.66 9.52 -1.77
N VAL A 117 11.14 10.50 -2.56
CA VAL A 117 11.96 11.60 -2.01
C VAL A 117 11.11 12.62 -1.25
N ARG A 118 9.84 12.79 -1.62
CA ARG A 118 8.93 13.80 -1.04
C ARG A 118 7.47 13.33 -0.84
N PRO A 119 7.22 12.17 -0.22
CA PRO A 119 5.85 11.66 -0.05
C PRO A 119 4.97 12.61 0.79
N PHE A 120 5.57 13.36 1.73
CA PHE A 120 4.83 14.36 2.52
C PHE A 120 4.21 15.47 1.65
N ASP A 121 4.97 15.95 0.66
CA ASP A 121 4.50 16.99 -0.26
C ASP A 121 3.41 16.45 -1.19
N ASP A 122 3.55 15.20 -1.61
CA ASP A 122 2.56 14.51 -2.43
C ASP A 122 1.22 14.40 -1.70
N PHE A 123 1.24 14.01 -0.41
CA PHE A 123 0.02 13.93 0.38
C PHE A 123 -0.56 15.31 0.70
N LYS A 124 0.27 16.34 0.95
CA LYS A 124 -0.20 17.72 1.12
C LYS A 124 -0.87 18.24 -0.15
N LEU A 125 -0.33 17.92 -1.32
CA LEU A 125 -0.95 18.22 -2.62
C LEU A 125 -2.32 17.55 -2.75
N ILE A 126 -2.41 16.25 -2.46
CA ILE A 126 -3.67 15.51 -2.51
C ILE A 126 -4.70 16.11 -1.54
N HIS A 127 -4.30 16.42 -0.30
CA HIS A 127 -5.17 17.03 0.68
C HIS A 127 -5.67 18.41 0.22
N SER A 128 -4.80 19.25 -0.34
CA SER A 128 -5.18 20.57 -0.85
C SER A 128 -6.15 20.51 -2.03
N LEU A 129 -6.00 19.52 -2.92
CA LEU A 129 -6.87 19.36 -4.09
C LEU A 129 -8.21 18.69 -3.76
N PHE A 130 -8.24 17.84 -2.73
CA PHE A 130 -9.41 17.06 -2.34
C PHE A 130 -9.65 17.11 -0.82
N PRO A 131 -9.88 18.31 -0.23
CA PRO A 131 -9.97 18.45 1.22
C PRO A 131 -11.21 17.77 1.81
N ASP A 132 -12.37 17.93 1.16
CA ASP A 132 -13.68 17.55 1.74
C ASP A 132 -14.08 16.08 1.52
N SER A 133 -13.25 15.30 0.84
CA SER A 133 -13.54 13.89 0.59
C SER A 133 -13.15 13.03 1.80
N ALA A 134 -14.07 12.16 2.25
CA ALA A 134 -13.72 10.98 3.04
C ALA A 134 -12.80 10.09 2.20
N LYS A 135 -11.69 9.61 2.77
CA LYS A 135 -10.63 8.92 2.02
C LYS A 135 -10.39 7.51 2.58
N HIS A 136 -10.42 6.52 1.69
CA HIS A 136 -10.01 5.15 1.97
C HIS A 136 -8.63 4.98 1.35
N CYS A 137 -7.59 4.80 2.19
CA CYS A 137 -6.22 4.98 1.76
C CYS A 137 -5.53 3.63 1.51
N TYR A 138 -4.90 3.51 0.35
CA TYR A 138 -4.20 2.30 -0.09
C TYR A 138 -2.75 2.66 -0.42
N SER A 139 -1.78 1.87 0.03
CA SER A 139 -0.37 2.14 -0.30
C SER A 139 0.49 0.89 -0.33
N VAL A 140 1.47 0.89 -1.24
CA VAL A 140 2.47 -0.18 -1.42
C VAL A 140 3.77 -0.01 -0.64
N GLY A 141 3.84 1.01 0.22
CA GLY A 141 5.04 1.32 0.98
C GLY A 141 4.90 1.04 2.47
N LEU A 142 6.02 0.79 3.15
CA LEU A 142 6.01 0.51 4.58
C LEU A 142 5.63 1.74 5.42
N MET A 143 6.18 2.92 5.11
CA MET A 143 5.98 4.14 5.93
C MET A 143 4.81 5.01 5.45
N GLN A 144 4.53 4.94 4.15
CA GLN A 144 3.58 5.79 3.46
C GLN A 144 2.16 5.72 4.04
N PRO A 145 1.58 4.55 4.41
CA PRO A 145 0.25 4.51 4.99
C PRO A 145 0.09 5.35 6.27
N TYR A 146 1.09 5.36 7.15
CA TYR A 146 1.05 6.12 8.40
C TYR A 146 1.09 7.62 8.14
N ILE A 147 1.92 8.04 7.18
CA ILE A 147 2.01 9.45 6.74
C ILE A 147 0.71 9.86 6.05
N MET A 148 0.16 9.00 5.18
CA MET A 148 -1.12 9.21 4.50
C MET A 148 -2.23 9.45 5.52
N HIS A 149 -2.37 8.64 6.57
CA HIS A 149 -3.42 8.85 7.56
C HIS A 149 -3.33 10.22 8.24
N ASN A 150 -2.12 10.63 8.62
CA ASN A 150 -1.94 11.91 9.31
C ASN A 150 -2.26 13.12 8.43
N ILE A 151 -1.91 13.08 7.14
CA ILE A 151 -2.09 14.22 6.23
C ILE A 151 -3.45 14.19 5.53
N LEU A 152 -3.93 13.01 5.13
CA LEU A 152 -5.16 12.84 4.36
C LEU A 152 -6.39 12.59 5.23
N HIS A 153 -6.19 12.32 6.53
CA HIS A 153 -7.26 11.96 7.48
C HIS A 153 -8.08 10.75 7.01
N CYS A 154 -7.37 9.68 6.61
CA CYS A 154 -7.99 8.45 6.08
C CYS A 154 -8.98 7.82 7.08
N GLU A 155 -10.11 7.32 6.59
CA GLU A 155 -11.08 6.54 7.38
C GLU A 155 -10.54 5.14 7.70
N ASP A 156 -9.90 4.50 6.72
CA ASP A 156 -9.22 3.22 6.87
C ASP A 156 -7.89 3.21 6.12
N LEU A 157 -7.05 2.26 6.52
CA LEU A 157 -5.76 1.99 5.88
C LEU A 157 -5.74 0.60 5.28
N ASN A 158 -5.27 0.52 4.03
CA ASN A 158 -5.10 -0.70 3.28
C ASN A 158 -3.63 -0.80 2.84
N PHE A 159 -2.89 -1.71 3.46
CA PHE A 159 -1.50 -1.95 3.10
C PHE A 159 -1.48 -2.96 1.95
N LEU A 160 -0.83 -2.62 0.84
CA LEU A 160 -0.81 -3.41 -0.39
C LEU A 160 0.59 -3.94 -0.63
N ASP A 161 0.84 -5.23 -0.44
CA ASP A 161 2.15 -5.78 -0.83
C ASP A 161 2.04 -7.26 -1.19
N VAL A 162 2.88 -7.69 -2.13
CA VAL A 162 3.06 -9.10 -2.46
C VAL A 162 4.05 -9.77 -1.50
N ASP A 163 4.84 -8.99 -0.78
CA ASP A 163 5.83 -9.46 0.17
C ASP A 163 5.23 -9.57 1.57
N TRP A 164 5.05 -10.82 2.03
CA TRP A 164 4.53 -11.09 3.37
C TRP A 164 5.43 -10.55 4.49
N ARG A 165 6.73 -10.29 4.26
CA ARG A 165 7.61 -9.67 5.27
C ARG A 165 7.38 -8.17 5.42
N ILE A 166 6.90 -7.48 4.41
CA ILE A 166 6.44 -6.09 4.55
C ILE A 166 5.18 -6.07 5.43
N HIS A 167 4.25 -6.99 5.20
CA HIS A 167 3.07 -7.15 6.09
C HIS A 167 3.47 -7.52 7.51
N TYR A 168 4.49 -8.37 7.71
CA TYR A 168 5.01 -8.68 9.03
C TYR A 168 5.63 -7.44 9.71
N ALA A 169 6.32 -6.58 8.96
CA ALA A 169 6.84 -5.32 9.48
C ALA A 169 5.71 -4.37 9.89
N HIS A 170 4.65 -4.25 9.08
CA HIS A 170 3.46 -3.48 9.46
C HIS A 170 2.78 -4.04 10.72
N PHE A 171 2.66 -5.37 10.85
CA PHE A 171 2.11 -6.00 12.04
C PHE A 171 2.94 -5.68 13.30
N GLN A 172 4.27 -5.72 13.20
CA GLN A 172 5.15 -5.33 14.31
C GLN A 172 4.95 -3.87 14.70
N LEU A 173 4.88 -2.96 13.72
CA LEU A 173 4.61 -1.54 13.95
C LEU A 173 3.24 -1.32 14.62
N GLU A 174 2.19 -1.95 14.13
CA GLU A 174 0.83 -1.86 14.69
C GLU A 174 0.76 -2.40 16.13
N SER A 175 1.47 -3.51 16.43
CA SER A 175 1.60 -4.00 17.81
C SER A 175 2.30 -2.97 18.70
N MET A 176 3.38 -2.35 18.21
CA MET A 176 4.11 -1.32 18.95
C MET A 176 3.25 -0.05 19.18
N PHE A 177 2.38 0.34 18.25
CA PHE A 177 1.41 1.43 18.45
C PHE A 177 0.38 1.08 19.53
N ARG A 178 -0.10 -0.16 19.57
CA ARG A 178 -1.01 -0.63 20.63
C ARG A 178 -0.33 -0.65 22.00
N GLU A 179 0.97 -0.92 22.03
CA GLU A 179 1.84 -0.82 23.22
C GLU A 179 2.22 0.62 23.58
N SER A 180 1.72 1.64 22.84
CA SER A 180 2.01 3.06 23.06
C SER A 180 3.50 3.41 23.01
N ARG A 181 4.25 2.81 22.08
CA ARG A 181 5.72 2.94 22.03
C ARG A 181 6.24 4.13 21.23
N PHE A 182 5.35 4.89 20.59
CA PHE A 182 5.68 6.01 19.70
C PHE A 182 5.21 7.36 20.27
N GLN A 183 5.30 7.56 21.58
CA GLN A 183 4.80 8.77 22.28
C GLN A 183 5.64 10.04 22.07
N SER A 184 6.84 9.91 21.51
CA SER A 184 7.76 11.00 21.22
C SER A 184 8.78 10.56 20.18
N VAL A 185 9.46 11.51 19.51
CA VAL A 185 10.55 11.21 18.56
C VAL A 185 11.61 10.28 19.15
N ASP A 186 12.00 10.49 20.42
CA ASP A 186 13.02 9.67 21.08
C ASP A 186 12.53 8.26 21.41
N SER A 187 11.27 8.11 21.82
CA SER A 187 10.67 6.78 22.01
C SER A 187 10.45 6.07 20.68
N THR A 188 10.00 6.77 19.63
CA THR A 188 9.93 6.28 18.25
C THR A 188 11.28 5.75 17.78
N ARG A 189 12.36 6.53 17.96
CA ARG A 189 13.71 6.11 17.56
C ARG A 189 14.17 4.83 18.26
N LYS A 190 13.81 4.65 19.53
CA LYS A 190 14.10 3.42 20.28
C LYS A 190 13.20 2.26 19.84
N ALA A 191 11.91 2.51 19.63
CA ALA A 191 10.94 1.49 19.27
C ALA A 191 11.28 0.82 17.93
N ILE A 192 11.65 1.61 16.91
CA ILE A 192 11.98 1.05 15.59
C ILE A 192 13.20 0.11 15.61
N GLN A 193 14.10 0.23 16.61
CA GLN A 193 15.27 -0.65 16.75
C GLN A 193 14.88 -2.09 17.13
N ASP A 194 13.68 -2.28 17.67
CA ASP A 194 13.16 -3.59 18.03
C ASP A 194 12.46 -4.29 16.85
N LEU A 195 12.29 -3.61 15.72
CA LEU A 195 11.76 -4.23 14.50
C LEU A 195 12.69 -5.34 14.02
N HIS A 196 12.11 -6.49 13.72
CA HIS A 196 12.78 -7.60 13.10
C HIS A 196 12.65 -7.48 11.57
N LEU A 197 13.58 -6.72 10.97
CA LEU A 197 13.70 -6.59 9.51
C LEU A 197 14.89 -7.45 9.04
N GLY A 198 14.60 -8.55 8.36
CA GLY A 198 15.59 -9.45 7.76
C GLY A 198 15.53 -9.39 6.23
N TRP A 199 16.60 -9.83 5.56
CA TRP A 199 16.65 -9.99 4.09
C TRP A 199 16.37 -8.71 3.27
N ILE A 200 17.00 -7.61 3.68
CA ILE A 200 16.80 -6.29 3.06
C ILE A 200 17.36 -6.26 1.63
N ALA A 201 16.60 -5.66 0.72
CA ALA A 201 17.04 -5.33 -0.62
C ALA A 201 18.31 -4.48 -0.65
N PHE A 202 19.26 -4.83 -1.52
CA PHE A 202 20.52 -4.09 -1.72
C PHE A 202 21.41 -3.99 -0.47
N SER A 203 21.22 -4.88 0.50
CA SER A 203 22.08 -5.03 1.69
C SER A 203 23.44 -5.67 1.32
N PRO A 204 24.54 -5.35 2.03
CA PRO A 204 25.82 -6.04 1.82
C PRO A 204 25.69 -7.56 1.95
N THR A 205 26.39 -8.30 1.09
CA THR A 205 26.47 -9.76 1.16
C THR A 205 27.56 -10.18 2.17
N PRO A 206 27.32 -11.16 3.07
CA PRO A 206 26.09 -11.91 3.27
C PRO A 206 25.01 -11.09 3.98
N VAL A 207 23.77 -11.26 3.54
CA VAL A 207 22.62 -10.59 4.15
C VAL A 207 22.34 -11.20 5.53
N GLN A 208 21.97 -10.36 6.48
CA GLN A 208 21.76 -10.75 7.88
C GLN A 208 20.31 -11.17 8.10
N ASP A 209 20.12 -12.17 8.97
CA ASP A 209 18.82 -12.62 9.45
C ASP A 209 18.10 -11.52 10.26
N ARG A 210 18.87 -10.67 10.93
CA ARG A 210 18.40 -9.46 11.61
C ARG A 210 19.26 -8.26 11.27
N HIS A 211 18.66 -7.23 10.69
CA HIS A 211 19.33 -5.95 10.48
C HIS A 211 19.10 -4.98 11.64
N GLN A 212 20.14 -4.21 11.95
CA GLN A 212 19.99 -3.06 12.83
C GLN A 212 19.13 -2.01 12.14
N VAL A 213 17.97 -1.73 12.71
CA VAL A 213 17.03 -0.74 12.17
C VAL A 213 17.38 0.64 12.70
N THR A 214 17.51 1.60 11.79
CA THR A 214 17.73 3.01 12.08
C THR A 214 16.65 3.84 11.37
N PRO A 215 16.48 5.13 11.69
CA PRO A 215 15.57 5.98 10.91
C PRO A 215 15.89 5.99 9.41
N ALA A 216 17.15 5.85 9.01
CA ALA A 216 17.54 5.73 7.61
C ALA A 216 17.03 4.45 6.93
N THR A 217 16.85 3.36 7.70
CA THR A 217 16.34 2.06 7.22
C THR A 217 14.86 2.12 6.82
N LEU A 218 14.09 3.03 7.42
CA LEU A 218 12.65 3.16 7.16
C LEU A 218 12.33 4.41 6.33
N CYS A 219 12.94 5.54 6.68
CA CYS A 219 12.53 6.85 6.16
C CYS A 219 13.43 7.36 5.02
N ARG A 220 14.65 6.84 4.86
CA ARG A 220 15.70 7.34 3.95
C ARG A 220 16.03 8.82 4.15
N LEU A 221 15.25 9.70 3.56
CA LEU A 221 15.33 11.16 3.58
C LEU A 221 14.33 11.74 4.60
N ASN A 222 14.51 12.99 5.01
CA ASN A 222 13.60 13.69 5.94
C ASN A 222 13.25 12.85 7.19
N GLN A 223 14.27 12.20 7.77
CA GLN A 223 14.10 11.23 8.86
C GLN A 223 13.33 11.82 10.04
N GLN A 224 13.57 13.09 10.38
CA GLN A 224 12.86 13.76 11.47
C GLN A 224 11.35 13.84 11.21
N GLU A 225 10.93 14.39 10.06
CA GLU A 225 9.52 14.51 9.68
C GLU A 225 8.84 13.13 9.60
N CYS A 226 9.53 12.11 9.10
CA CYS A 226 9.05 10.73 9.10
C CYS A 226 8.80 10.19 10.52
N LEU A 227 9.73 10.38 11.46
CA LEU A 227 9.56 9.96 12.86
C LEU A 227 8.46 10.78 13.56
N ASP A 228 8.32 12.06 13.22
CA ASP A 228 7.25 12.91 13.72
C ASP A 228 5.89 12.38 13.27
N HIS A 229 5.75 11.91 12.03
CA HIS A 229 4.52 11.27 11.56
C HIS A 229 4.24 9.93 12.24
N LEU A 230 5.23 9.11 12.56
CA LEU A 230 4.99 7.92 13.39
C LEU A 230 4.48 8.31 14.78
N ASN A 231 5.05 9.37 15.36
CA ASN A 231 4.56 9.91 16.63
C ASN A 231 3.12 10.45 16.54
N GLN A 232 2.79 11.21 15.50
CA GLN A 232 1.43 11.70 15.27
C GLN A 232 0.44 10.55 15.03
N TYR A 233 0.89 9.49 14.33
CA TYR A 233 0.06 8.30 14.11
C TYR A 233 -0.31 7.61 15.42
N GLN A 234 0.58 7.61 16.43
CA GLN A 234 0.24 7.10 17.77
C GLN A 234 -1.01 7.75 18.37
N GLU A 235 -1.23 9.03 18.06
CA GLU A 235 -2.36 9.83 18.55
C GLU A 235 -3.59 9.73 17.64
N SER A 236 -3.38 9.70 16.32
CA SER A 236 -4.46 9.70 15.32
C SER A 236 -5.01 8.32 15.00
N ARG A 237 -4.23 7.24 15.20
CA ARG A 237 -4.60 5.83 14.92
C ARG A 237 -5.97 5.44 15.44
N GLY A 238 -6.35 5.94 16.61
CA GLY A 238 -7.65 5.65 17.22
C GLY A 238 -8.83 6.02 16.32
N LYS A 239 -8.67 7.01 15.43
CA LYS A 239 -9.72 7.54 14.54
C LYS A 239 -10.00 6.64 13.33
N LEU A 240 -9.16 5.65 13.07
CA LEU A 240 -9.37 4.69 11.98
C LEU A 240 -10.57 3.79 12.27
N GLN A 241 -11.34 3.50 11.23
CA GLN A 241 -12.42 2.52 11.25
C GLN A 241 -11.87 1.08 11.12
N GLY A 242 -10.77 0.88 10.38
CA GLY A 242 -10.15 -0.43 10.18
C GLY A 242 -8.76 -0.38 9.53
N ILE A 243 -8.05 -1.51 9.60
CA ILE A 243 -6.79 -1.74 8.89
C ILE A 243 -6.89 -3.07 8.15
N THR A 244 -6.59 -3.06 6.85
CA THR A 244 -6.50 -4.30 6.06
C THR A 244 -5.10 -4.46 5.47
N TRP A 245 -4.42 -5.54 5.85
CA TRP A 245 -3.23 -6.00 5.15
C TRP A 245 -3.66 -6.84 3.94
N ASN A 246 -3.35 -6.43 2.73
CA ASN A 246 -3.63 -7.19 1.51
C ASN A 246 -2.33 -7.84 1.02
N LEU A 247 -2.16 -9.13 1.34
CA LEU A 247 -1.09 -9.98 0.79
C LEU A 247 -1.47 -10.44 -0.61
N ALA A 248 -1.20 -9.58 -1.58
CA ALA A 248 -1.68 -9.70 -2.95
C ALA A 248 -0.84 -8.85 -3.91
N ALA A 249 -0.82 -9.25 -5.17
CA ALA A 249 -0.44 -8.32 -6.24
C ALA A 249 -1.49 -7.21 -6.35
N LEU A 250 -1.11 -6.06 -6.91
CA LEU A 250 -2.00 -4.89 -7.00
C LEU A 250 -3.37 -5.23 -7.59
N HIS A 251 -3.38 -6.00 -8.68
CA HIS A 251 -4.59 -6.41 -9.37
C HIS A 251 -5.41 -7.43 -8.58
N ASP A 252 -4.82 -8.18 -7.66
CA ASP A 252 -5.49 -9.18 -6.82
C ASP A 252 -5.97 -8.63 -5.47
N ALA A 253 -5.58 -7.40 -5.12
CA ALA A 253 -5.97 -6.77 -3.87
C ALA A 253 -7.49 -6.53 -3.80
N ASP A 254 -8.01 -6.50 -2.57
CA ASP A 254 -9.43 -6.25 -2.32
C ASP A 254 -9.72 -4.74 -2.29
N PHE A 255 -10.70 -4.32 -3.08
CA PHE A 255 -11.20 -2.95 -3.14
C PHE A 255 -12.70 -2.97 -2.83
N PRO A 256 -13.09 -3.00 -1.53
CA PRO A 256 -14.50 -3.10 -1.13
C PRO A 256 -15.26 -1.83 -1.50
N SER A 257 -16.57 -1.96 -1.75
CA SER A 257 -17.42 -0.80 -2.00
C SER A 257 -17.54 0.12 -0.78
N HIS A 258 -17.45 1.43 -1.01
CA HIS A 258 -17.52 2.43 0.04
C HIS A 258 -18.05 3.78 -0.48
N SER A 259 -18.50 4.66 0.43
CA SER A 259 -19.07 5.97 0.09
C SER A 259 -18.03 7.08 -0.10
N GLY A 260 -16.78 6.88 0.35
CA GLY A 260 -15.67 7.83 0.17
C GLY A 260 -14.88 7.64 -1.12
N MET A 261 -13.83 8.42 -1.27
CA MET A 261 -12.88 8.35 -2.39
C MET A 261 -11.73 7.38 -2.04
N PRO A 262 -11.47 6.34 -2.84
CA PRO A 262 -10.23 5.58 -2.70
C PRO A 262 -9.06 6.44 -3.13
N VAL A 263 -8.00 6.50 -2.32
CA VAL A 263 -6.73 7.15 -2.63
C VAL A 263 -5.64 6.09 -2.63
N ILE A 264 -5.17 5.72 -3.82
CA ILE A 264 -4.19 4.66 -4.03
C ILE A 264 -2.84 5.29 -4.34
N TYR A 265 -1.88 5.15 -3.43
CA TYR A 265 -0.52 5.62 -3.57
C TYR A 265 0.40 4.46 -4.01
N LEU A 266 1.05 4.64 -5.16
CA LEU A 266 1.81 3.61 -5.86
C LEU A 266 3.23 4.13 -6.11
N SER A 267 4.24 3.32 -5.78
CA SER A 267 5.65 3.61 -6.09
C SER A 267 6.25 2.43 -6.84
N ASN A 268 6.58 2.61 -8.12
CA ASN A 268 7.07 1.61 -9.09
C ASN A 268 6.24 0.33 -9.30
N ALA A 269 5.22 0.06 -8.46
CA ALA A 269 4.48 -1.19 -8.47
C ALA A 269 3.66 -1.44 -9.74
N ILE A 270 3.42 -0.39 -10.55
CA ILE A 270 2.74 -0.49 -11.86
C ILE A 270 3.70 -0.55 -13.05
N GLU A 271 5.02 -0.59 -12.83
CA GLU A 271 5.96 -0.81 -13.91
C GLU A 271 5.79 -2.21 -14.50
N GLU A 272 6.09 -2.36 -15.79
CA GLU A 272 5.98 -3.62 -16.56
C GLU A 272 6.69 -4.82 -15.90
N LEU A 273 7.69 -4.57 -15.06
CA LEU A 273 8.39 -5.60 -14.29
C LEU A 273 7.49 -6.29 -13.24
N TYR A 274 6.52 -5.56 -12.68
CA TYR A 274 5.68 -6.02 -11.57
C TYR A 274 4.22 -6.21 -11.97
N THR A 275 3.74 -5.40 -12.91
CA THR A 275 2.35 -5.38 -13.34
C THR A 275 2.29 -5.27 -14.85
N SER A 276 1.72 -6.29 -15.50
CA SER A 276 1.41 -6.26 -16.94
C SER A 276 0.25 -5.30 -17.24
N LYS A 277 0.04 -4.98 -18.53
CA LYS A 277 -1.07 -4.12 -18.95
C LYS A 277 -2.44 -4.69 -18.55
N ASP A 278 -2.64 -5.98 -18.75
CA ASP A 278 -3.92 -6.65 -18.43
C ASP A 278 -4.19 -6.62 -16.92
N GLN A 279 -3.15 -6.82 -16.10
CA GLN A 279 -3.25 -6.70 -14.64
C GLN A 279 -3.53 -5.24 -14.21
N PHE A 280 -2.94 -4.27 -14.88
CA PHE A 280 -3.24 -2.86 -14.62
C PHE A 280 -4.70 -2.52 -14.96
N ASP A 281 -5.23 -3.06 -16.07
CA ASP A 281 -6.65 -2.88 -16.42
C ASP A 281 -7.58 -3.56 -15.42
N GLU A 282 -7.21 -4.75 -14.91
CA GLU A 282 -7.93 -5.41 -13.84
C GLU A 282 -7.97 -4.57 -12.55
N LEU A 283 -6.83 -3.98 -12.15
CA LEU A 283 -6.75 -3.05 -11.02
C LEU A 283 -7.72 -1.88 -11.20
N LEU A 284 -7.69 -1.20 -12.35
CA LEU A 284 -8.58 -0.07 -12.61
C LEU A 284 -10.05 -0.48 -12.58
N GLY A 285 -10.37 -1.64 -13.17
CA GLY A 285 -11.71 -2.19 -13.15
C GLY A 285 -12.21 -2.51 -11.74
N LYS A 286 -11.38 -3.10 -10.88
CA LYS A 286 -11.73 -3.38 -9.47
C LYS A 286 -11.96 -2.10 -8.68
N VAL A 287 -11.11 -1.08 -8.85
CA VAL A 287 -11.30 0.24 -8.22
C VAL A 287 -12.55 0.95 -8.77
N ALA A 288 -12.80 0.89 -10.07
CA ALA A 288 -14.03 1.45 -10.65
C ALA A 288 -15.29 0.76 -10.11
N ARG A 289 -15.23 -0.55 -9.82
CA ARG A 289 -16.32 -1.31 -9.20
C ARG A 289 -16.56 -0.92 -7.74
N SER A 290 -15.51 -0.49 -7.02
CA SER A 290 -15.60 -0.14 -5.60
C SER A 290 -16.26 1.22 -5.35
N ILE A 291 -16.32 2.09 -6.37
CA ILE A 291 -16.93 3.43 -6.26
C ILE A 291 -18.33 3.47 -6.88
N ALA A 292 -19.18 4.36 -6.36
CA ALA A 292 -20.52 4.62 -6.90
C ALA A 292 -20.44 5.19 -8.34
N PRO A 293 -21.53 5.11 -9.15
CA PRO A 293 -21.62 5.86 -10.41
C PRO A 293 -21.28 7.34 -10.19
N GLU A 294 -20.49 7.93 -11.11
CA GLU A 294 -19.90 9.27 -11.00
C GLU A 294 -18.93 9.47 -9.81
N GLY A 295 -18.75 8.45 -8.99
CA GLY A 295 -17.76 8.39 -7.94
C GLY A 295 -16.34 8.49 -8.50
N LYS A 296 -15.44 8.97 -7.66
CA LYS A 296 -14.05 9.24 -8.01
C LYS A 296 -13.11 8.38 -7.20
N ALA A 297 -12.00 8.00 -7.82
CA ALA A 297 -10.82 7.45 -7.17
C ALA A 297 -9.59 8.22 -7.63
N LEU A 298 -8.60 8.33 -6.75
CA LEU A 298 -7.35 9.01 -7.03
C LEU A 298 -6.20 8.01 -6.96
N PHE A 299 -5.42 7.95 -8.05
CA PHE A 299 -4.15 7.25 -8.09
C PHE A 299 -3.02 8.28 -8.04
N ALA A 300 -2.13 8.13 -7.07
CA ALA A 300 -0.90 8.89 -6.96
C ALA A 300 0.26 7.96 -7.30
N TYR A 301 0.91 8.19 -8.44
CA TYR A 301 2.10 7.46 -8.84
C TYR A 301 3.35 8.29 -8.55
N HIS A 302 4.23 7.76 -7.71
CA HIS A 302 5.53 8.33 -7.41
C HIS A 302 6.64 7.51 -8.09
N ALA A 303 7.54 8.18 -8.81
CA ALA A 303 8.70 7.52 -9.41
C ALA A 303 9.79 7.33 -8.35
N ALA A 304 10.03 6.08 -7.92
CA ALA A 304 10.88 5.83 -6.76
C ALA A 304 12.32 6.35 -6.95
N GLY A 305 12.89 6.91 -5.88
CA GLY A 305 14.21 7.51 -5.88
C GLY A 305 14.28 8.90 -6.52
N THR A 306 13.15 9.45 -6.96
CA THR A 306 13.01 10.79 -7.50
C THR A 306 12.03 11.61 -6.68
N ASP A 307 11.82 12.87 -7.05
CA ASP A 307 10.83 13.76 -6.47
C ASP A 307 9.61 13.98 -7.41
N GLU A 308 9.41 13.06 -8.35
CA GLU A 308 8.45 13.16 -9.46
C GLU A 308 7.18 12.36 -9.17
N ILE A 309 6.04 13.04 -9.30
CA ILE A 309 4.71 12.47 -9.05
C ILE A 309 3.77 12.73 -10.23
N GLY A 310 2.78 11.86 -10.40
CA GLY A 310 1.55 12.19 -11.13
C GLY A 310 0.31 11.76 -10.38
N LEU A 311 -0.73 12.58 -10.52
CA LEU A 311 -2.04 12.36 -9.94
C LEU A 311 -3.04 12.08 -11.07
N TYR A 312 -3.73 10.95 -10.96
CA TYR A 312 -4.67 10.47 -11.94
C TYR A 312 -6.02 10.21 -11.27
N GLN A 313 -7.06 10.87 -11.76
CA GLN A 313 -8.42 10.67 -11.27
C GLN A 313 -9.13 9.66 -12.17
N LEU A 314 -9.55 8.55 -11.59
CA LEU A 314 -10.52 7.65 -12.21
C LEU A 314 -11.93 8.11 -11.83
N THR A 315 -12.82 8.17 -12.81
CA THR A 315 -14.24 8.46 -12.58
C THR A 315 -15.06 7.36 -13.23
N ARG A 316 -15.88 6.67 -12.42
CA ARG A 316 -16.82 5.67 -12.93
C ARG A 316 -17.91 6.40 -13.72
N THR A 317 -18.15 6.00 -14.95
CA THR A 317 -19.25 6.56 -15.74
C THR A 317 -20.56 5.89 -15.33
N GLU A 318 -21.67 6.58 -15.52
CA GLU A 318 -22.95 5.89 -15.52
C GLU A 318 -22.92 4.79 -16.59
N ALA A 319 -23.53 3.64 -16.31
CA ALA A 319 -23.73 2.65 -17.36
C ALA A 319 -24.58 3.33 -18.42
N GLU A 320 -24.03 3.57 -19.61
CA GLU A 320 -24.87 3.94 -20.75
C GLU A 320 -25.97 2.88 -20.82
N GLY A 321 -27.22 3.34 -20.76
CA GLY A 321 -28.37 2.46 -20.78
C GLY A 321 -28.20 1.46 -21.93
N ARG A 322 -28.20 0.16 -21.60
CA ARG A 322 -28.66 -0.86 -22.54
C ARG A 322 -30.14 -0.58 -22.81
N SER A 323 -30.41 0.48 -23.56
CA SER A 323 -31.70 0.78 -24.18
C SER A 323 -31.49 0.65 -25.68
N ASP A 324 -32.08 -0.40 -26.23
CA ASP A 324 -32.48 -0.56 -27.62
C ASP A 324 -31.37 -0.44 -28.68
N PHE A 325 -30.70 -1.57 -28.96
CA PHE A 325 -30.22 -1.86 -30.31
C PHE A 325 -30.93 -3.12 -30.82
N GLU A 326 -32.05 -2.89 -31.50
CA GLU A 326 -32.59 -3.82 -32.48
C GLU A 326 -31.56 -4.03 -33.59
N SER A 327 -31.28 -5.31 -33.88
CA SER A 327 -30.84 -5.89 -35.15
C SER A 327 -29.93 -5.04 -36.06
N GLY A 328 -28.65 -5.39 -36.11
CA GLY A 328 -27.76 -5.02 -37.22
C GLY A 328 -26.41 -5.71 -37.11
N ASP A 329 -26.12 -6.57 -38.09
CA ASP A 329 -24.86 -7.31 -38.26
C ASP A 329 -23.62 -6.51 -37.84
N SER A 330 -22.85 -7.06 -36.89
CA SER A 330 -21.47 -6.64 -36.65
C SER A 330 -20.63 -7.80 -36.14
N ASP A 331 -19.40 -7.85 -36.65
CA ASP A 331 -18.39 -8.91 -36.48
C ASP A 331 -18.27 -9.45 -35.03
N PRO A 332 -18.18 -10.78 -34.82
CA PRO A 332 -18.14 -11.37 -33.48
C PRO A 332 -16.78 -11.26 -32.75
N GLU A 333 -15.83 -10.43 -33.21
CA GLU A 333 -14.44 -10.47 -32.71
C GLU A 333 -13.95 -9.25 -31.92
N LYS A 334 -14.78 -8.22 -31.64
CA LYS A 334 -14.31 -7.03 -30.88
C LYS A 334 -15.33 -6.42 -29.92
N SER A 335 -15.80 -7.20 -28.95
CA SER A 335 -16.09 -6.65 -27.62
C SER A 335 -15.78 -7.71 -26.57
N ALA A 336 -14.56 -7.68 -26.03
CA ALA A 336 -14.32 -8.34 -24.77
C ALA A 336 -15.18 -7.61 -23.73
N ASP A 337 -16.33 -8.18 -23.38
CA ASP A 337 -17.15 -7.76 -22.24
C ASP A 337 -16.25 -7.84 -20.99
N THR A 338 -15.58 -6.75 -20.65
CA THR A 338 -14.84 -6.69 -19.40
C THR A 338 -15.89 -6.72 -18.29
N PRO A 339 -15.70 -7.51 -17.21
CA PRO A 339 -16.71 -7.64 -16.15
C PRO A 339 -16.78 -6.37 -15.27
N TYR A 340 -16.17 -5.27 -15.69
CA TYR A 340 -15.97 -4.05 -14.93
C TYR A 340 -16.82 -2.90 -15.48
N PRO A 341 -17.29 -1.99 -14.60
CA PRO A 341 -18.03 -0.83 -15.07
C PRO A 341 -17.14 0.06 -15.94
N ALA A 342 -17.76 0.81 -16.86
CA ALA A 342 -17.06 1.82 -17.65
C ALA A 342 -16.53 2.96 -16.75
N TYR A 343 -15.38 3.51 -17.13
CA TYR A 343 -14.71 4.58 -16.41
C TYR A 343 -13.88 5.45 -17.36
N ILE A 344 -13.58 6.66 -16.92
CA ILE A 344 -12.62 7.57 -17.56
C ILE A 344 -11.45 7.84 -16.61
N VAL A 345 -10.26 8.04 -17.17
CA VAL A 345 -9.08 8.45 -16.40
C VAL A 345 -8.63 9.81 -16.89
N ASN A 346 -8.51 10.78 -15.98
CA ASN A 346 -7.96 12.10 -16.27
C ASN A 346 -6.67 12.30 -15.46
N THR A 347 -5.65 12.89 -16.08
CA THR A 347 -4.47 13.36 -15.36
C THR A 347 -4.76 14.72 -14.74
N VAL A 348 -4.66 14.82 -13.42
CA VAL A 348 -4.83 16.06 -12.64
C VAL A 348 -3.57 16.92 -12.74
N CYS A 349 -2.41 16.30 -12.49
CA CYS A 349 -1.09 16.87 -12.74
C CYS A 349 -0.09 15.73 -12.97
N ARG A 350 1.03 16.01 -13.64
CA ARG A 350 2.08 15.02 -13.84
C ARG A 350 3.43 15.69 -14.10
N ASP A 351 4.43 15.32 -13.31
CA ASP A 351 5.82 15.61 -13.63
C ASP A 351 6.33 14.67 -14.75
N ARG A 352 7.49 14.98 -15.34
CA ARG A 352 8.14 14.05 -16.27
C ARG A 352 8.91 13.02 -15.47
N TYR A 353 8.62 11.73 -15.66
CA TYR A 353 9.26 10.66 -14.91
C TYR A 353 10.59 10.26 -15.52
N HIS A 354 11.63 10.13 -14.70
CA HIS A 354 12.95 9.68 -15.12
C HIS A 354 13.38 8.43 -14.35
N ARG A 355 14.03 7.49 -15.04
CA ARG A 355 14.59 6.30 -14.38
C ARG A 355 15.88 6.64 -13.64
N ALA A 356 15.85 6.61 -12.32
CA ALA A 356 17.03 6.84 -11.47
C ALA A 356 18.16 5.79 -11.67
N ASN A 357 17.82 4.59 -12.15
CA ASN A 357 18.71 3.42 -12.07
C ASN A 357 19.59 3.14 -13.30
N THR A 358 19.57 4.00 -14.33
CA THR A 358 20.31 3.72 -15.60
C THR A 358 21.57 4.57 -15.82
N GLY A 359 21.92 5.45 -14.87
CA GLY A 359 23.03 6.40 -15.04
C GLY A 359 22.77 7.49 -16.09
N GLN A 360 21.66 7.40 -16.84
CA GLN A 360 21.09 8.42 -17.70
C GLN A 360 19.66 8.71 -17.25
N LEU A 361 19.26 9.98 -17.23
CA LEU A 361 17.88 10.38 -16.97
C LEU A 361 17.05 10.12 -18.23
N LEU A 362 16.63 8.88 -18.42
CA LEU A 362 15.71 8.51 -19.50
C LEU A 362 14.27 8.73 -19.03
N GLU A 363 13.55 9.59 -19.75
CA GLU A 363 12.12 9.81 -19.52
C GLU A 363 11.33 8.55 -19.87
N TYR A 364 10.30 8.22 -19.08
CA TYR A 364 9.38 7.13 -19.36
C TYR A 364 7.92 7.53 -19.10
N THR A 365 7.00 6.72 -19.63
CA THR A 365 5.56 6.85 -19.40
C THR A 365 5.06 5.61 -18.69
N THR A 366 4.03 5.77 -17.85
CA THR A 366 3.33 4.65 -17.21
C THR A 366 2.12 4.24 -18.04
N TYR A 367 1.37 3.24 -17.57
CA TYR A 367 0.10 2.88 -18.18
C TYR A 367 -0.94 3.99 -18.09
N PHE A 368 -0.89 4.86 -17.08
CA PHE A 368 -1.85 5.95 -16.93
C PHE A 368 -1.81 6.93 -18.10
N GLU A 369 -0.63 7.31 -18.58
CA GLU A 369 -0.50 8.25 -19.70
C GLU A 369 -0.99 7.68 -21.03
N LYS A 370 -1.01 6.34 -21.16
CA LYS A 370 -1.54 5.68 -22.36
C LYS A 370 -3.07 5.70 -22.41
N ILE A 371 -3.75 5.86 -21.27
CA ILE A 371 -5.21 5.79 -21.16
C ILE A 371 -5.87 7.10 -20.72
N SER A 372 -5.08 8.07 -20.26
CA SER A 372 -5.59 9.35 -19.79
C SER A 372 -6.21 10.16 -20.93
N THR A 373 -7.35 10.79 -20.68
CA THR A 373 -8.01 11.71 -21.61
C THR A 373 -7.43 13.12 -21.59
N THR A 374 -6.53 13.44 -20.64
CA THR A 374 -5.88 14.76 -20.54
C THR A 374 -4.72 14.86 -21.53
N ALA A 375 -4.89 15.65 -22.61
CA ALA A 375 -3.87 15.77 -23.66
C ALA A 375 -2.56 16.46 -23.23
N ALA A 376 -2.61 17.43 -22.32
CA ALA A 376 -1.45 18.20 -21.88
C ALA A 376 -1.56 18.54 -20.38
N PRO A 377 -1.22 17.59 -19.49
CA PRO A 377 -1.27 17.84 -18.05
C PRO A 377 -0.20 18.85 -17.63
N GLN A 378 -0.57 19.72 -16.68
CA GLN A 378 0.40 20.58 -15.99
C GLN A 378 1.30 19.76 -15.06
N GLY A 379 2.49 20.28 -14.74
CA GLY A 379 3.38 19.67 -13.76
C GLY A 379 2.82 19.72 -12.34
N CYS A 380 3.16 18.73 -11.50
CA CYS A 380 2.77 18.74 -10.09
C CYS A 380 3.69 19.64 -9.25
N ARG A 381 4.98 19.75 -9.61
CA ARG A 381 5.94 20.60 -8.87
C ARG A 381 5.50 22.07 -8.70
N PRO A 382 4.98 22.77 -9.73
CA PRO A 382 4.47 24.14 -9.55
C PRO A 382 3.33 24.20 -8.52
N MET A 383 2.40 23.25 -8.56
CA MET A 383 1.27 23.20 -7.62
C MET A 383 1.74 22.96 -6.18
N ILE A 384 2.68 22.04 -5.98
CA ILE A 384 3.30 21.80 -4.67
C ILE A 384 3.98 23.08 -4.15
N LYS A 385 4.68 23.81 -5.02
CA LYS A 385 5.33 25.07 -4.65
C LYS A 385 4.30 26.12 -4.21
N GLU A 386 3.20 26.28 -4.95
CA GLU A 386 2.14 27.22 -4.58
C GLU A 386 1.49 26.89 -3.24
N ILE A 387 1.32 25.61 -2.90
CA ILE A 387 0.78 25.18 -1.61
C ILE A 387 1.74 25.55 -0.49
N LYS A 388 3.04 25.27 -0.65
CA LYS A 388 4.07 25.62 0.34
C LYS A 388 4.24 27.11 0.60
N GLU A 389 3.84 27.97 -0.34
CA GLU A 389 3.88 29.43 -0.18
C GLU A 389 2.65 29.97 0.56
N ARG A 390 1.59 29.16 0.73
CA ARG A 390 0.36 29.52 1.44
C ARG A 390 0.33 29.04 2.89
N ASP A 391 1.02 27.93 3.18
CA ASP A 391 1.25 27.39 4.52
C ASP A 391 2.41 28.10 5.23
#